data_AF-A0A9D1F0B8-F1
#
_entry.id   AF-A0A9D1F0B8-F1
#
_cell.length_a   1.000
_cell.length_b   1.000
_cell.length_c   1.000
_cell.angle_alpha   90.00
_cell.angle_beta   90.00
_cell.angle_gamma   90.00
#
_symmetry.space_group_name_H-M   'P 1'
#
loop_
_entity.id
_entity.type
_entity.pdbx_description
1 polymer ?
#
loop_
_entity_poly.entity_id
_entity_poly.type
_entity_poly.pdbx_seq_one_letter_code
_entity_poly.pdbx_strand_id
1 'polypeptide(L)'
;MNYIQNVKFSYHKDDEKVMKFISFQKHNSTEILQRVERYIEESDCPEMGLDISSLNIFDASRVMLVSSALHYSKYPEGKLRCKVQSKGIENLIGGFSTKNLEIL
;
A
#
# COMPACT_ATOMS: atom_id res chain seq x y z
N MET A 1 9.66 -0.75 -23.14
CA MET A 1 10.75 -0.44 -22.18
C MET A 1 10.28 -0.98 -20.83
N ASN A 2 10.76 -2.15 -20.39
CA ASN A 2 10.25 -2.86 -19.21
C ASN A 2 10.87 -2.28 -17.93
N TYR A 3 10.08 -1.53 -17.16
CA TYR A 3 10.51 -0.82 -15.94
C TYR A 3 10.22 -1.58 -14.63
N ILE A 4 10.16 -2.92 -14.66
CA ILE A 4 10.01 -3.75 -13.46
C ILE A 4 11.23 -3.60 -12.50
N GLN A 5 12.26 -2.85 -12.89
CA GLN A 5 13.56 -2.85 -12.21
C GLN A 5 13.66 -2.11 -10.86
N ASN A 6 12.64 -1.44 -10.31
CA ASN A 6 12.83 -0.72 -9.03
C ASN A 6 11.65 -0.79 -8.04
N VAL A 7 10.86 -1.86 -8.09
CA VAL A 7 9.91 -2.16 -7.01
C VAL A 7 10.58 -3.15 -6.06
N LYS A 8 11.06 -2.66 -4.91
CA LYS A 8 11.62 -3.54 -3.88
C LYS A 8 10.47 -4.22 -3.15
N PHE A 9 10.36 -5.53 -3.34
CA PHE A 9 9.38 -6.31 -2.61
C PHE A 9 9.99 -6.82 -1.31
N SER A 10 9.32 -6.58 -0.20
CA SER A 10 9.51 -7.34 1.03
C SER A 10 8.44 -8.42 1.10
N TYR A 11 8.75 -9.54 1.76
CA TYR A 11 7.80 -10.61 1.99
C TYR A 11 7.52 -10.66 3.48
N HIS A 12 6.26 -10.53 3.86
CA HIS A 12 5.83 -10.75 5.23
C HIS A 12 5.03 -12.05 5.26
N LYS A 13 5.43 -12.93 6.17
CA LYS A 13 4.76 -14.20 6.42
C LYS A 13 3.83 -13.97 7.60
N ASP A 14 2.54 -13.94 7.32
CA ASP A 14 1.52 -14.08 8.35
C ASP A 14 1.05 -15.54 8.32
N ASP A 15 0.57 -16.07 9.45
CA ASP A 15 0.56 -17.52 9.81
C ASP A 15 -0.04 -18.51 8.78
N GLU A 16 -0.67 -18.06 7.70
CA GLU A 16 -1.18 -18.91 6.61
C GLU A 16 -0.81 -18.50 5.17
N LYS A 17 -0.19 -17.33 4.91
CA LYS A 17 0.18 -16.89 3.54
C LYS A 17 1.44 -16.01 3.48
N VAL A 18 2.28 -16.24 2.46
CA VAL A 18 3.37 -15.32 2.09
C VAL A 18 2.78 -14.15 1.30
N MET A 19 2.73 -12.98 1.92
CA MET A 19 2.20 -11.77 1.29
C MET A 19 3.32 -10.86 0.78
N LYS A 20 3.13 -10.33 -0.42
CA LYS A 20 4.09 -9.48 -1.10
C LYS A 20 3.82 -8.01 -0.75
N PHE A 21 4.80 -7.36 -0.13
CA PHE A 21 4.76 -5.95 0.19
C PHE A 21 5.60 -5.15 -0.78
N ILE A 22 5.06 -4.04 -1.26
CA ILE A 22 5.86 -3.05 -1.95
C ILE A 22 6.50 -2.13 -0.92
N SER A 23 7.82 -2.05 -0.94
CA SER A 23 8.61 -1.14 -0.11
C SER A 23 9.20 -0.01 -0.94
N PHE A 24 9.30 1.18 -0.35
CA PHE A 24 9.83 2.37 -1.01
C PHE A 24 11.01 2.93 -0.21
N GLN A 25 12.19 3.06 -0.85
CA GLN A 25 13.34 3.69 -0.21
C GLN A 25 13.30 5.20 -0.43
N LYS A 26 13.11 6.01 0.64
CA LYS A 26 13.17 7.50 0.64
C LYS A 26 12.71 8.16 -0.68
N HIS A 27 11.46 7.91 -1.06
CA HIS A 27 10.78 8.60 -2.16
C HIS A 27 9.72 9.53 -1.59
N ASN A 28 9.43 10.65 -2.26
CA ASN A 28 8.28 11.49 -1.88
C ASN A 28 6.96 10.74 -2.17
N SER A 29 5.87 11.14 -1.51
CA SER A 29 4.57 10.45 -1.63
C SER A 29 4.00 10.42 -3.07
N THR A 30 4.36 11.38 -3.93
CA THR A 30 3.92 11.42 -5.32
C THR A 30 4.56 10.31 -6.15
N GLU A 31 5.87 10.13 -6.05
CA GLU A 31 6.58 9.05 -6.75
C GLU A 31 6.11 7.66 -6.31
N ILE A 32 5.82 7.53 -5.02
CA ILE A 32 5.27 6.29 -4.45
C ILE A 32 3.93 5.97 -5.08
N LEU A 33 3.01 6.94 -5.13
CA LEU A 33 1.70 6.76 -5.73
C LEU A 33 1.76 6.39 -7.21
N GLN A 34 2.63 7.04 -8.00
CA GLN A 34 2.81 6.69 -9.41
C GLN A 34 3.32 5.26 -9.62
N ARG A 35 4.05 4.70 -8.65
CA ARG A 35 4.49 3.29 -8.69
C ARG A 35 3.38 2.35 -8.28
N VAL A 36 2.59 2.73 -7.27
CA VAL A 36 1.43 1.95 -6.83
C VAL A 36 0.38 1.86 -7.92
N GLU A 37 0.01 2.99 -8.52
CA GLU A 37 -0.96 3.07 -9.62
C GLU A 37 -0.57 2.14 -10.76
N ARG A 38 0.66 2.28 -11.29
CA ARG A 38 1.17 1.39 -12.33
C ARG A 38 1.18 -0.08 -11.92
N TYR A 39 1.58 -0.38 -10.68
CA TYR A 39 1.56 -1.76 -10.21
C TYR A 39 0.14 -2.34 -10.20
N ILE A 40 -0.84 -1.57 -9.72
CA ILE A 40 -2.25 -1.96 -9.72
C ILE A 40 -2.74 -2.17 -11.15
N GLU A 41 -2.38 -1.30 -12.09
CA GLU A 41 -2.80 -1.40 -13.49
C GLU A 41 -2.20 -2.63 -14.19
N GLU A 42 -0.89 -2.81 -14.07
CA GLU A 42 -0.12 -3.80 -14.84
C GLU A 42 -0.10 -5.21 -14.22
N SER A 43 -0.40 -5.34 -12.92
CA SER A 43 -0.32 -6.62 -12.20
C SER A 43 -1.70 -7.16 -11.81
N ASP A 44 -1.78 -8.48 -11.68
CA ASP A 44 -2.87 -9.16 -10.96
C ASP A 44 -2.55 -9.16 -9.46
N CYS A 45 -3.24 -8.31 -8.70
CA CYS A 45 -2.95 -8.06 -7.28
C CYS A 45 -4.23 -7.82 -6.44
N PRO A 46 -5.18 -8.79 -6.41
CA PRO A 46 -6.37 -8.68 -5.57
C PRO A 46 -6.03 -8.55 -4.08
N GLU A 47 -4.88 -9.10 -3.67
CA GLU A 47 -4.30 -8.94 -2.34
C GLU A 47 -2.96 -8.20 -2.49
N MET A 48 -2.83 -7.02 -1.87
CA MET A 48 -1.66 -6.15 -2.02
C MET A 48 -1.16 -5.65 -0.67
N GLY A 49 0.16 -5.73 -0.44
CA GLY A 49 0.82 -5.16 0.73
C GLY A 49 1.59 -3.88 0.40
N LEU A 50 1.54 -2.86 1.26
CA LEU A 50 2.34 -1.65 1.19
C LEU A 50 3.11 -1.44 2.49
N ASP A 51 4.43 -1.32 2.41
CA ASP A 51 5.25 -0.87 3.53
C ASP A 51 5.50 0.63 3.41
N ILE A 52 4.76 1.39 4.23
CA ILE A 52 4.82 2.85 4.32
C ILE A 52 5.38 3.31 5.66
N SER A 53 6.03 2.41 6.41
CA SER A 53 6.55 2.70 7.75
C SER A 53 7.67 3.74 7.75
N SER A 54 8.29 4.03 6.59
CA SER A 54 9.32 5.06 6.45
C SER A 54 8.76 6.46 6.21
N LEU A 55 7.44 6.61 6.04
CA LEU A 55 6.81 7.89 5.73
C LEU A 55 6.35 8.62 7.00
N ASN A 56 6.35 9.96 6.95
CA ASN A 56 5.68 10.75 7.98
C ASN A 56 4.16 10.52 7.91
N ILE A 57 3.44 10.95 8.94
CA ILE A 57 1.99 10.71 9.05
C ILE A 57 1.18 11.24 7.85
N PHE A 58 1.52 12.40 7.30
CA PHE A 58 0.79 12.99 6.18
C PHE A 58 1.03 12.22 4.88
N ASP A 59 2.30 11.93 4.58
CA ASP A 59 2.68 11.17 3.39
C ASP A 59 2.13 9.73 3.45
N ALA A 60 2.23 9.08 4.60
CA ALA A 60 1.66 7.74 4.83
C ALA A 60 0.15 7.73 4.58
N SER A 61 -0.56 8.71 5.15
CA SER A 61 -2.02 8.83 5.01
C SER A 61 -2.44 9.06 3.56
N ARG A 62 -1.73 9.94 2.85
CA ARG A 62 -1.95 10.22 1.43
C ARG A 62 -1.73 8.97 0.59
N VAL A 63 -0.59 8.30 0.75
CA VAL A 63 -0.26 7.10 -0.02
C VAL A 63 -1.32 6.03 0.20
N MET A 64 -1.65 5.78 1.45
CA MET A 64 -2.58 4.73 1.85
C MET A 64 -4.01 4.94 1.33
N LEU A 65 -4.59 6.14 1.54
CA LEU A 65 -5.96 6.41 1.13
C LEU A 65 -6.11 6.39 -0.39
N VAL A 66 -5.18 7.01 -1.12
CA VAL A 66 -5.22 7.03 -2.59
C VAL A 66 -4.99 5.64 -3.15
N SER A 67 -4.05 4.87 -2.58
CA SER A 67 -3.81 3.48 -2.99
C SER A 67 -5.03 2.60 -2.72
N SER A 68 -5.71 2.77 -1.59
CA SER A 68 -6.95 2.05 -1.25
C SER A 68 -8.05 2.34 -2.27
N ALA A 69 -8.25 3.61 -2.65
CA ALA A 69 -9.24 3.98 -3.65
C ALA A 69 -8.93 3.42 -5.04
N LEU A 70 -7.67 3.54 -5.49
CA LEU A 70 -7.22 3.00 -6.78
C LEU A 70 -7.36 1.47 -6.82
N HIS A 71 -6.96 0.79 -5.74
CA HIS A 71 -7.04 -0.66 -5.63
C HIS A 71 -8.49 -1.14 -5.63
N TYR A 72 -9.37 -0.50 -4.86
CA TYR A 72 -10.80 -0.82 -4.81
C TYR A 72 -11.48 -0.68 -6.18
N SER A 73 -11.06 0.32 -6.96
CA SER A 73 -11.59 0.55 -8.32
C SER A 73 -11.37 -0.67 -9.23
N LYS A 74 -10.21 -1.34 -9.10
CA LYS A 74 -9.88 -2.55 -9.89
C LYS A 74 -10.35 -3.84 -9.20
N TYR A 75 -10.31 -3.90 -7.87
CA TYR A 75 -10.63 -5.07 -7.06
C TYR A 75 -11.56 -4.70 -5.89
N PRO A 76 -12.89 -4.63 -6.11
CA PRO A 76 -13.84 -4.24 -5.07
C PRO A 76 -13.83 -5.16 -3.82
N GLU A 77 -13.57 -6.45 -4.03
CA GLU A 77 -13.45 -7.44 -2.96
C GLU A 77 -11.99 -7.68 -2.52
N GLY A 78 -11.05 -6.96 -3.14
CA GLY A 78 -9.63 -7.10 -2.84
C GLY A 78 -9.24 -6.42 -1.53
N LYS A 79 -8.05 -6.77 -1.00
CA LYS A 79 -7.52 -6.19 0.22
C LYS A 79 -6.16 -5.53 0.00
N LEU A 80 -6.07 -4.30 0.52
CA LEU A 80 -4.84 -3.53 0.66
C LEU A 80 -4.42 -3.55 2.13
N ARG A 81 -3.25 -4.13 2.41
CA ARG A 81 -2.68 -4.16 3.77
C ARG A 81 -1.50 -3.20 3.86
N CYS A 82 -1.54 -2.30 4.83
CA CYS A 82 -0.52 -1.28 5.02
C CYS A 82 0.23 -1.49 6.33
N LYS A 83 1.55 -1.61 6.25
CA LYS A 83 2.43 -1.57 7.42
C LYS A 83 2.82 -0.13 7.70
N VAL A 84 2.57 0.32 8.93
CA VAL A 84 2.77 1.71 9.36
C VAL A 84 3.66 1.78 10.61
N GLN A 85 4.35 2.90 10.82
CA GLN A 85 5.18 3.08 12.03
C GLN A 85 4.41 3.69 13.20
N SER A 86 3.33 4.43 12.93
CA SER A 86 2.70 5.34 13.89
C SER A 86 1.28 4.95 14.25
N LYS A 87 1.00 4.82 15.55
CA LYS A 87 -0.37 4.73 16.11
C LYS A 87 -1.25 5.93 15.75
N GLY A 88 -0.65 7.07 15.43
CA GLY A 88 -1.40 8.24 14.96
C GLY A 88 -2.10 7.99 13.63
N ILE A 89 -1.56 7.09 12.80
CA ILE A 89 -2.18 6.68 11.54
C ILE A 89 -3.41 5.81 11.81
N GLU A 90 -3.35 4.88 12.78
CA GLU A 90 -4.50 4.06 13.18
C GLU A 90 -5.70 4.93 13.59
N ASN A 91 -5.45 5.95 14.43
CA ASN A 91 -6.49 6.91 14.84
C ASN A 91 -7.04 7.71 13.66
N LEU A 92 -6.19 8.07 12.71
CA LEU A 92 -6.61 8.79 11.52
C LEU A 92 -7.50 7.91 10.62
N ILE A 93 -7.11 6.64 10.37
CA ILE A 93 -7.92 5.71 9.57
C ILE A 93 -9.22 5.34 10.26
N GLY A 94 -9.25 5.23 11.59
CA GLY A 94 -10.48 4.92 12.32
C GLY A 94 -11.65 5.85 11.98
N GLY A 95 -11.37 7.07 11.51
CA GLY A 95 -12.38 8.01 11.01
C GLY A 95 -12.84 7.79 9.56
N PHE A 96 -12.15 6.98 8.76
CA PHE A 96 -12.48 6.69 7.36
C PHE A 96 -13.21 5.35 7.22
N SER A 97 -14.37 5.36 6.57
CA SER A 97 -15.15 4.15 6.25
C SER A 97 -14.57 3.44 5.01
N THR A 98 -13.39 2.83 5.17
CA THR A 98 -12.73 2.06 4.10
C THR A 98 -12.95 0.56 4.30
N LYS A 99 -13.42 -0.16 3.27
CA LYS A 99 -13.76 -1.59 3.36
C LYS A 99 -12.61 -2.52 2.96
N ASN A 100 -11.74 -2.03 2.08
CA ASN A 100 -10.64 -2.81 1.50
C ASN A 100 -9.28 -2.56 2.16
N LEU A 101 -9.21 -1.70 3.18
CA LEU A 101 -7.94 -1.26 3.78
C LEU A 101 -7.77 -1.84 5.19
N GLU A 102 -6.60 -2.45 5.43
CA GLU A 102 -6.22 -3.05 6.71
C GLU A 102 -4.83 -2.53 7.13
N ILE A 103 -4.64 -2.24 8.41
CA ILE A 103 -3.32 -1.89 8.97
C ILE A 103 -2.72 -3.16 9.60
N LEU A 104 -1.42 -3.38 9.39
CA LEU A 104 -0.61 -4.41 10.05
C LEU A 104 0.45 -3.81 10.97
#